data_AF-A0A212LIT0-F1
#
_entry.id   AF-A0A212LIT0-F1
#
_cell.length_a   1.000
_cell.length_b   1.000
_cell.length_c   1.000
_cell.angle_alpha   90.00
_cell.angle_beta   90.00
_cell.angle_gamma   90.00
#
_symmetry.space_group_name_H-M   'P 1'
#
loop_
_entity.id
_entity.type
_entity.pdbx_description
1 polymer ?
#
loop_
_entity_poly.entity_id
_entity_poly.type
_entity_poly.pdbx_seq_one_letter_code
_entity_poly.pdbx_strand_id
1 'polypeptide(L)' 'MFGTLKRLTKTFRAPAAGEREVVYITAATGRYDLEARERHVVARGFYREQALGC' A
#
# COMPACT_ATOMS: atom_id res chain seq x y z
N MET A 1 26.05 -15.34 -12.64
CA MET A 1 24.99 -15.65 -11.65
C MET A 1 24.30 -14.40 -11.08
N PHE A 2 24.11 -13.33 -11.87
CA PHE A 2 23.45 -12.09 -11.42
C PHE A 2 21.91 -12.13 -11.52
N GLY A 3 21.38 -13.02 -12.37
CA GLY A 3 19.94 -13.15 -12.62
C GLY A 3 19.16 -13.69 -11.41
N THR A 4 19.75 -14.62 -10.66
CA THR A 4 19.16 -15.18 -9.45
C THR A 4 19.07 -14.14 -8.32
N LEU A 5 20.10 -13.30 -8.19
CA LEU A 5 20.14 -12.21 -7.22
C LEU A 5 19.10 -11.11 -7.55
N LYS A 6 18.94 -10.77 -8.83
CA LYS A 6 17.86 -9.86 -9.29
C LYS A 6 16.46 -10.45 -9.06
N ARG A 7 16.30 -11.76 -9.17
CA ARG A 7 15.02 -12.43 -8.91
C ARG A 7 14.69 -12.43 -7.41
N LEU A 8 15.66 -12.68 -6.55
CA LEU A 8 15.49 -12.62 -5.10
C LEU A 8 15.17 -11.20 -4.61
N THR A 9 15.86 -10.18 -5.13
CA THR A 9 15.56 -8.78 -4.79
C THR A 9 14.18 -8.32 -5.26
N LYS A 10 13.64 -8.89 -6.34
CA LYS A 10 12.24 -8.68 -6.75
C LYS A 10 11.25 -9.36 -5.79
N THR A 11 11.58 -10.55 -5.28
CA THR A 11 10.75 -11.28 -4.32
C THR A 11 10.78 -10.65 -2.91
N PHE A 12 11.92 -10.12 -2.48
CA PHE A 12 12.09 -9.42 -1.20
C PHE A 12 11.85 -7.92 -1.29
N ARG A 13 11.27 -7.43 -2.40
CA ARG A 13 10.94 -6.02 -2.53
C ARG A 13 9.93 -5.68 -1.43
N ALA A 14 10.34 -4.82 -0.50
CA ALA A 14 9.44 -4.31 0.52
C ALA A 14 8.24 -3.68 -0.19
N PRO A 15 7.00 -3.98 0.26
CA PRO A 15 5.81 -3.46 -0.39
C PRO A 15 5.90 -1.94 -0.43
N ALA A 16 5.62 -1.36 -1.61
CA ALA A 16 5.64 0.08 -1.79
C ALA A 16 4.60 0.72 -0.86
N ALA A 17 4.76 2.01 -0.55
CA ALA A 17 3.87 2.70 0.40
C ALA A 17 2.40 2.52 0.01
N GLY A 18 2.05 2.65 -1.28
CA GLY A 18 0.68 2.43 -1.75
C GLY A 18 0.18 1.00 -1.66
N GLU A 19 1.05 0.01 -1.84
CA GLU A 19 0.68 -1.40 -1.67
C GLU A 19 0.36 -1.72 -0.20
N ARG A 20 1.07 -1.10 0.74
CA ARG A 20 0.83 -1.28 2.18
C ARG A 20 -0.52 -0.72 2.62
N GLU A 21 -0.94 0.42 2.08
CA GLU A 21 -2.22 1.02 2.43
C GLU A 21 -3.40 0.22 1.85
N VAL A 22 -3.25 -0.37 0.66
CA VAL A 22 -4.25 -1.31 0.11
C VAL A 22 -4.38 -2.54 1.00
N VAL A 23 -3.26 -3.11 1.46
CA VAL A 23 -3.28 -4.20 2.46
C VAL A 23 -3.94 -3.74 3.77
N TYR A 24 -3.70 -2.52 4.21
CA TYR A 24 -4.30 -1.97 5.43
C TYR A 24 -5.83 -1.84 5.32
N ILE A 25 -6.37 -1.32 4.21
CA ILE A 25 -7.82 -1.21 3.99
C ILE A 25 -8.45 -2.60 3.84
N THR A 26 -7.83 -3.48 3.05
CA THR A 26 -8.35 -4.85 2.79
C THR A 26 -8.31 -5.76 4.02
N ALA A 27 -7.45 -5.46 4.99
CA ALA A 27 -7.42 -6.14 6.29
C ALA A 27 -8.55 -5.71 7.25
N ALA A 28 -9.56 -4.97 6.77
CA ALA A 28 -10.70 -4.60 7.58
C ALA A 28 -11.55 -5.82 7.95
N THR A 29 -11.91 -5.94 9.23
CA THR A 29 -12.69 -7.08 9.74
C THR A 29 -14.21 -6.85 9.69
N GLY A 30 -14.64 -5.63 9.39
CA GLY A 30 -16.05 -5.27 9.28
C GLY A 30 -16.27 -3.87 8.74
N ARG A 31 -17.54 -3.50 8.52
CA ARG A 31 -17.93 -2.24 7.88
C ARG A 31 -17.39 -0.99 8.59
N TYR A 32 -17.50 -0.95 9.91
CA TYR A 32 -17.05 0.21 10.70
C TYR A 32 -15.53 0.34 10.75
N ASP A 33 -14.82 -0.79 10.78
CA ASP A 33 -13.36 -0.83 10.71
C ASP A 33 -12.88 -0.38 9.33
N LEU A 34 -13.54 -0.82 8.26
CA LEU A 34 -13.27 -0.37 6.90
C LEU A 34 -13.42 1.16 6.78
N GLU A 35 -14.55 1.69 7.23
CA GLU A 35 -14.84 3.14 7.15
C GLU A 35 -13.83 3.96 7.96
N ALA A 36 -13.42 3.48 9.14
CA ALA A 36 -12.38 4.14 9.93
C ALA A 36 -11.02 4.14 9.22
N ARG A 37 -10.65 3.01 8.60
CA ARG A 37 -9.40 2.88 7.84
C ARG A 37 -9.39 3.71 6.57
N GLU A 38 -10.51 3.78 5.85
CA GLU A 38 -10.67 4.64 4.68
C GLU A 38 -10.50 6.12 5.06
N ARG A 39 -11.12 6.57 6.15
CA ARG A 39 -10.93 7.93 6.68
C ARG A 39 -9.48 8.20 7.05
N HIS A 40 -8.81 7.22 7.65
CA HIS A 40 -7.38 7.33 8.00
C HIS A 40 -6.51 7.50 6.75
N VAL A 41 -6.74 6.71 5.70
CA VAL A 41 -5.98 6.79 4.43
C VAL A 41 -6.25 8.11 3.70
N VAL A 42 -7.51 8.58 3.68
CA VAL A 42 -7.87 9.88 3.10
C VAL A 42 -7.24 11.04 3.88
N ALA A 43 -7.30 11.00 5.22
CA ALA A 43 -6.69 12.02 6.08
C ALA A 43 -5.17 12.08 5.94
N ARG A 44 -4.52 10.94 5.68
CA ARG A 44 -3.08 10.84 5.43
C ARG A 44 -2.66 11.38 4.05
N GLY A 45 -3.59 11.83 3.23
CA GLY A 45 -3.31 12.47 1.94
C GLY A 45 -2.96 11.50 0.81
N PHE A 46 -3.18 10.19 0.99
CA PHE A 46 -2.76 9.17 0.03
C PHE A 46 -3.41 9.33 -1.35
N TYR A 47 -4.68 9.75 -1.38
CA TYR A 47 -5.40 10.06 -2.62
C TYR A 47 -5.02 11.43 -3.21
N ARG A 48 -4.39 12.32 -2.42
CA ARG A 48 -3.94 13.64 -2.88
C ARG A 48 -2.61 13.55 -3.62
N GLU A 49 -1.71 12.66 -3.20
CA GLU A 49 -0.46 12.37 -3.93
C GLU A 49 -0.71 11.56 -5.21
N GLN A 50 -1.66 10.62 -5.21
CA GLN A 50 -1.97 9.85 -6.44
C GLN A 50 -2.65 10.69 -7.54
N ALA A 51 -3.37 11.76 -7.17
CA ALA A 51 -3.96 12.71 -8.11
C ALA A 51 -2.95 13.76 -8.64
N LEU A 52 -1.80 13.91 -7.97
CA LEU A 52 -0.68 14.77 -8.36
C LEU A 52 0.47 13.87 -8.81
N GLY A 53 0.24 13.08 -9.86
CA GLY A 53 1.31 12.38 -10.56
C GLY A 53 2.27 13.37 -11.21
N CYS A 54 3.32 13.75 -10.48
CA CYS A 54 4.53 14.41 -10.96
C CYS A 54 5.73 13.57 -10.51
#